data_AF-A0A1I4IE66-F1
#
_entry.id   AF-A0A1I4IE66-F1
#
_cell.length_a   1.000
_cell.length_b   1.000
_cell.length_c   1.000
_cell.angle_alpha   90.00
_cell.angle_beta   90.00
_cell.angle_gamma   90.00
#
_symmetry.space_group_name_H-M   'P 1'
#
loop_
_entity.id
_entity.type
_entity.pdbx_description
1 polymer ?
#
loop_
_entity_poly.entity_id
_entity_poly.type
_entity_poly.pdbx_seq_one_letter_code
_entity_poly.pdbx_strand_id
1 'polypeptide(L)' 'MAEMIRVKPTHDGTYTVYRGTLALISGLTRLQAERYEASISQQQRTELAAASL' A
#
# COMPACT_ATOMS: atom_id res chain seq x y z
N MET A 1 -1.92 -8.56 -13.49
CA MET A 1 -3.03 -8.19 -12.58
C MET A 1 -2.47 -7.28 -11.51
N ALA A 2 -3.02 -6.07 -11.33
CA ALA A 2 -2.54 -5.15 -10.30
C ALA A 2 -2.91 -5.71 -8.92
N GLU A 3 -1.90 -6.00 -8.11
CA GLU A 3 -2.12 -6.49 -6.75
C GLU A 3 -2.75 -5.39 -5.89
N MET A 4 -3.89 -5.72 -5.27
CA MET A 4 -4.68 -4.79 -4.47
C MET A 4 -3.89 -4.34 -3.24
N ILE A 5 -3.82 -3.03 -3.03
CA ILE A 5 -3.26 -2.43 -1.82
C ILE A 5 -4.29 -2.51 -0.70
N ARG A 6 -3.85 -2.92 0.49
CA ARG A 6 -4.71 -3.04 1.68
C ARG A 6 -4.01 -2.52 2.91
N VAL A 7 -4.69 -1.70 3.68
CA VAL A 7 -4.23 -1.27 5.01
C VAL A 7 -4.92 -2.13 6.06
N LYS A 8 -4.15 -2.72 6.98
CA LYS A 8 -4.69 -3.48 8.11
C LYS A 8 -4.16 -2.95 9.44
N PRO A 9 -5.02 -2.76 10.46
CA PRO A 9 -4.56 -2.47 11.81
C PRO A 9 -3.84 -3.69 12.41
N THR A 10 -2.89 -3.43 13.30
CA THR A 10 -2.16 -4.44 14.06
C THR A 10 -2.58 -4.43 15.54
N HIS A 11 -2.20 -5.47 16.27
CA HIS A 11 -2.56 -5.62 17.69
C HIS A 11 -1.93 -4.54 18.59
N ASP A 12 -0.80 -3.97 18.18
CA ASP A 12 -0.10 -2.89 18.88
C ASP A 12 -0.68 -1.49 18.57
N GLY A 13 -1.75 -1.39 17.77
CA GLY A 13 -2.42 -0.14 17.45
C GLY A 13 -1.81 0.63 16.29
N THR A 14 -0.79 0.07 15.63
CA THR A 14 -0.26 0.59 14.37
C THR A 14 -0.99 -0.02 13.17
N TYR A 15 -0.56 0.36 11.97
CA TYR A 15 -1.13 -0.04 10.71
C TYR A 15 -0.02 -0.59 9.81
N THR A 16 -0.36 -1.63 9.06
CA THR A 16 0.53 -2.26 8.08
C THR A 16 -0.12 -2.20 6.70
N VAL A 17 0.65 -1.79 5.70
CA VAL A 17 0.21 -1.76 4.31
C VAL A 17 0.70 -3.01 3.59
N TYR A 18 -0.22 -3.67 2.91
CA TYR A 18 0.00 -4.88 2.15
C TYR A 18 -0.25 -4.63 0.66
N ARG A 19 0.49 -5.35 -0.20
CA ARG A 19 0.21 -5.53 -1.61
C ARG A 19 -0.02 -7.01 -1.84
N GLY A 20 -1.26 -7.40 -2.09
CA GLY A 20 -1.62 -8.82 -2.11
C GLY A 20 -1.31 -9.50 -0.77
N THR A 21 -0.43 -10.50 -0.78
CA THR A 21 0.04 -11.21 0.44
C THR A 21 1.34 -10.63 1.02
N LEU A 22 1.97 -9.68 0.33
CA LEU A 22 3.24 -9.09 0.74
C LEU A 22 3.00 -7.89 1.67
N ALA A 23 3.65 -7.88 2.84
CA ALA A 23 3.72 -6.69 3.68
C ALA A 23 4.76 -5.72 3.12
N LEU A 24 4.35 -4.50 2.79
CA LEU A 24 5.26 -3.46 2.28
C LEU A 24 5.91 -2.69 3.42
N ILE A 25 5.12 -2.33 4.43
CA ILE A 25 5.57 -1.54 5.58
C ILE A 25 4.62 -1.74 6.77
N SER A 26 5.18 -1.79 7.97
CA SER A 26 4.47 -1.96 9.25
C SER A 26 4.82 -0.83 10.22
N GLY A 27 4.06 -0.71 11.32
CA GLY A 27 4.35 0.28 12.36
C GLY A 27 3.89 1.70 12.02
N LEU A 28 3.00 1.85 11.05
CA LEU A 28 2.50 3.16 10.63
C LEU A 28 1.40 3.65 11.57
N THR A 29 1.35 4.96 11.78
CA THR A 29 0.11 5.60 12.27
C THR A 29 -0.97 5.51 11.19
N ARG A 30 -2.24 5.67 11.59
CA ARG A 30 -3.36 5.65 10.65
C ARG A 30 -3.17 6.62 9.48
N LEU A 31 -2.81 7.88 9.78
CA LEU A 31 -2.59 8.91 8.77
C LEU A 31 -1.41 8.57 7.84
N GLN A 32 -0.35 7.95 8.37
CA GLN A 32 0.77 7.52 7.53
C GLN A 32 0.36 6.37 6.60
N ALA A 33 -0.43 5.41 7.10
CA ALA A 33 -0.91 4.30 6.27
C ALA A 33 -1.82 4.79 5.14
N GLU A 34 -2.75 5.72 5.43
CA GLU A 34 -3.61 6.34 4.42
C GLU A 34 -2.78 7.10 3.35
N ARG A 35 -1.77 7.87 3.77
CA ARG A 35 -0.86 8.56 2.83
C ARG A 35 -0.05 7.58 1.99
N TYR A 36 0.44 6.50 2.59
CA TYR A 36 1.25 5.50 1.91
C TYR A 36 0.42 4.70 0.89
N GLU A 37 -0.82 4.33 1.24
CA GLU A 37 -1.78 3.72 0.31
C GLU A 37 -2.05 4.62 -0.90
N ALA A 38 -2.32 5.91 -0.66
CA ALA A 38 -2.58 6.87 -1.73
C ALA A 38 -1.36 7.04 -2.66
N SER A 39 -0.16 7.10 -2.10
CA SER A 39 1.09 7.22 -2.85
C SER A 39 1.35 5.99 -3.73
N ILE A 40 1.20 4.78 -3.19
CA ILE A 40 1.42 3.55 -3.96
C ILE A 40 0.34 3.34 -5.02
N SER A 41 -0.91 3.70 -4.72
CA SER A 41 -1.99 3.58 -5.71
C SER A 41 -1.74 4.47 -6.93
N GLN A 42 -1.11 5.63 -6.74
CA GLN A 42 -0.65 6.48 -7.84
C GLN A 42 0.54 5.87 -8.57
N GLN A 43 1.55 5.35 -7.85
CA GLN A 43 2.70 4.69 -8.44
C GLN A 43 2.29 3.47 -9.29
N GLN A 44 1.40 2.61 -8.80
CA GLN A 44 0.90 1.47 -9.56
C GLN A 44 0.29 1.88 -10.90
N ARG A 45 -0.47 2.99 -10.91
CA ARG A 45 -1.09 3.49 -12.15
C ARG A 45 -0.04 3.93 -13.15
N THR A 46 1.03 4.59 -12.68
CA THR A 46 2.15 5.02 -13.51
C THR A 46 2.99 3.83 -13.99
N GLU A 47 3.27 2.85 -13.13
CA GLU A 47 4.00 1.62 -13.50
C GLU A 47 3.24 0.78 -14.52
N LEU A 48 1.91 0.64 -14.37
CA LEU A 48 1.06 -0.04 -15.34
C LEU A 48 1.05 0.69 -16.69
N ALA A 49 1.04 2.02 -16.69
CA ALA A 49 1.13 2.81 -17.91
C ALA A 49 2.51 2.66 -18.59
N ALA A 50 3.58 2.64 -17.82
CA ALA A 50 4.95 2.48 -18.32
C ALA A 50 5.23 1.05 -18.82
N ALA A 51 4.69 0.02 -18.18
CA ALA A 51 4.84 -1.38 -18.59
C ALA A 51 3.95 -1.78 -19.79
N SER A 52 3.09 -0.87 -20.26
CA SER A 52 2.23 -1.07 -21.43
C SER A 52 2.80 -0.43 -22.71
N LEU A 53 4.03 0.12 -22.65
CA LEU A 53 4.79 0.73 -23.75
C LEU A 53 5.93 -0.19 -24.18
#